data_AF-A0A4P9ZX76-F1
#
_entry.id   AF-A0A4P9ZX76-F1
#
_cell.length_a   1.000
_cell.length_b   1.000
_cell.length_c   1.000
_cell.angle_alpha   90.00
_cell.angle_beta   90.00
_cell.angle_gamma   90.00
#
_symmetry.space_group_name_H-M   'P 1'
#
loop_
_entity.id
_entity.type
_entity.pdbx_description
1 polymer ?
#
loop_
_entity_poly.entity_id
_entity_poly.type
_entity_poly.pdbx_seq_one_letter_code
_entity_poly.pdbx_strand_id
1 'polypeptide(L)' 'MLSLIIILIGLFTLTAINPVYSVIGLISLFGCSALYLINLSLYFIGLSYLIIYVGAIAILFLFVIMMINT' A
#
# COMPACT_ATOMS: atom_id res chain seq x y z
N MET A 1 -16.69 7.30 -1.42
CA MET A 1 -16.74 5.96 -0.80
C MET A 1 -15.34 5.35 -0.69
N LEU A 2 -14.62 5.11 -1.79
CA LEU A 2 -13.25 4.56 -1.73
C LEU A 2 -12.27 5.40 -0.89
N SER A 3 -12.38 6.73 -0.90
CA SER A 3 -11.51 7.61 -0.10
C SER A 3 -11.59 7.33 1.40
N LEU A 4 -12.78 7.00 1.92
CA LEU A 4 -12.97 6.70 3.34
C LEU A 4 -12.28 5.38 3.73
N ILE A 5 -12.35 4.40 2.83
CA ILE A 5 -11.69 3.10 2.99
C ILE A 5 -10.17 3.27 2.98
N ILE A 6 -9.63 4.12 2.10
CA ILE A 6 -8.19 4.43 2.04
C ILE A 6 -7.71 5.05 3.37
N ILE A 7 -8.49 5.97 3.94
CA ILE A 7 -8.16 6.62 5.22
C ILE A 7 -8.19 5.61 6.37
N LEU A 8 -9.20 4.71 6.40
CA LEU A 8 -9.29 3.66 7.41
C LEU A 8 -8.11 2.67 7.33
N ILE A 9 -7.74 2.26 6.12
CA ILE A 9 -6.57 1.38 5.91
C ILE A 9 -5.29 2.11 6.32
N GLY A 10 -5.18 3.41 6.04
CA GLY A 10 -4.07 4.26 6.52
C GLY A 10 -3.96 4.31 8.02
N LEU A 11 -5.06 4.54 8.72
CA LEU A 11 -5.07 4.50 10.18
C LEU A 11 -4.65 3.13 10.70
N PHE A 12 -5.17 2.05 10.11
CA PHE A 12 -4.77 0.68 10.48
C PHE A 12 -3.26 0.45 10.29
N THR A 13 -2.67 0.89 9.18
CA THR A 13 -1.22 0.75 8.93
C THR A 13 -0.35 1.45 9.96
N LEU A 14 -0.79 2.62 10.44
CA LEU A 14 -0.06 3.41 11.42
C LEU A 14 -0.17 2.81 12.83
N THR A 15 -1.31 2.20 13.16
CA THR A 15 -1.57 1.63 14.49
C THR A 15 -1.03 0.21 14.69
N ALA A 16 -0.51 -0.44 13.66
CA ALA A 16 0.00 -1.80 13.74
C ALA A 16 1.31 -1.87 14.55
N ILE A 17 1.27 -2.53 15.71
CA ILE A 17 2.44 -2.71 16.59
C ILE A 17 3.54 -3.57 15.93
N ASN A 18 3.14 -4.55 15.12
CA ASN A 18 4.07 -5.42 14.41
C ASN A 18 4.42 -4.79 13.04
N PRO A 19 5.71 -4.56 12.75
CA PRO A 19 6.11 -3.83 11.55
C PRO A 19 5.76 -4.58 10.26
N VAL A 20 5.75 -5.92 10.27
CA VAL A 20 5.32 -6.75 9.14
C VAL A 20 3.85 -6.48 8.78
N TYR A 21 2.97 -6.37 9.77
CA TYR A 21 1.55 -6.09 9.53
C TYR A 21 1.31 -4.65 9.04
N SER A 22 2.14 -3.70 9.47
CA SER A 22 2.13 -2.34 8.93
C SER A 22 2.44 -2.32 7.42
N VAL A 23 3.43 -3.10 6.97
CA VAL A 23 3.77 -3.21 5.54
C VAL A 23 2.67 -3.88 4.73
N ILE A 24 2.06 -4.94 5.25
CA ILE A 24 0.95 -5.63 4.57
C ILE A 24 -0.24 -4.67 4.39
N GLY A 25 -0.55 -3.86 5.41
CA GLY A 25 -1.56 -2.82 5.28
C GLY A 25 -1.16 -1.74 4.27
N LEU A 26 0.12 -1.38 4.18
CA LEU A 26 0.65 -0.41 3.21
C LEU A 26 0.45 -0.89 1.77
N ILE A 27 0.68 -2.19 1.51
CA ILE A 27 0.40 -2.81 0.21
C ILE A 27 -1.09 -2.69 -0.15
N SER A 28 -1.97 -2.99 0.81
CA SER A 28 -3.42 -2.84 0.64
C SER A 28 -3.83 -1.39 0.35
N LEU A 29 -3.20 -0.43 1.02
CA LEU A 29 -3.42 1.00 0.85
C LEU A 29 -3.05 1.48 -0.56
N PHE A 30 -1.88 1.06 -1.07
CA PHE A 30 -1.48 1.35 -2.44
C PHE A 30 -2.39 0.70 -3.48
N GLY A 31 -2.88 -0.52 -3.23
CA GLY A 31 -3.89 -1.19 -4.07
C GLY A 31 -5.21 -0.41 -4.13
N CYS A 32 -5.73 0.04 -3.00
CA CYS A 32 -6.95 0.87 -2.96
C CYS A 32 -6.74 2.24 -3.63
N SER A 33 -5.56 2.84 -3.50
CA SER A 33 -5.19 4.08 -4.20
C SER A 33 -5.14 3.90 -5.72
N ALA A 34 -4.57 2.79 -6.20
CA ALA A 34 -4.56 2.45 -7.62
C ALA A 34 -5.99 2.25 -8.18
N LEU A 35 -6.85 1.53 -7.45
CA LEU A 35 -8.27 1.38 -7.81
C LEU A 35 -9.00 2.73 -7.85
N TYR A 36 -8.66 3.65 -6.94
CA TYR A 36 -9.21 5.01 -6.95
C TYR A 36 -8.77 5.80 -8.20
N LEU A 37 -7.49 5.70 -8.60
CA LEU A 37 -6.97 6.31 -9.83
C LEU A 37 -7.61 5.73 -11.10
N ILE A 38 -7.85 4.41 -11.14
CA ILE A 38 -8.53 3.75 -12.25
C ILE A 38 -9.98 4.25 -12.39
N ASN A 39 -10.69 4.44 -11.28
CA ASN A 39 -12.05 5.00 -11.30
C ASN A 39 -12.10 6.45 -11.81
N LEU A 40 -11.00 7.20 -11.70
CA LEU A 40 -10.84 8.55 -12.28
C LEU A 40 -10.48 8.52 -13.77
N SER A 41 -10.61 7.37 -14.44
CA SER A 41 -10.24 7.11 -15.84
C SER A 41 -8.74 7.22 -16.15
N LEU A 42 -7.88 7.22 -15.12
CA LEU A 42 -6.42 7.30 -15.23
C LEU A 42 -5.79 5.91 -15.27
N TYR A 43 -6.16 5.08 -16.25
CA TYR A 43 -5.76 3.67 -16.32
C TYR A 43 -4.24 3.46 -16.35
N PHE A 44 -3.52 4.20 -17.20
CA PHE A 44 -2.07 4.04 -17.34
C PHE A 44 -1.31 4.44 -16.06
N ILE A 45 -1.73 5.53 -15.43
CA ILE A 45 -1.15 6.00 -14.17
C ILE A 45 -1.49 5.03 -13.04
N GLY A 46 -2.72 4.51 -12.99
CA GLY A 46 -3.13 3.51 -11.99
C GLY A 46 -2.33 2.22 -12.07
N LEU A 47 -2.10 1.67 -13.27
CA LEU A 47 -1.28 0.47 -13.44
C LEU A 47 0.20 0.71 -13.14
N SER A 48 0.78 1.82 -13.63
CA SER A 48 2.18 2.15 -13.32
C SER A 48 2.40 2.38 -11.83
N TYR A 49 1.44 3.01 -11.15
CA TYR A 49 1.45 3.16 -9.69
C TYR A 49 1.50 1.80 -8.98
N LEU A 50 0.69 0.84 -9.43
CA LEU A 50 0.66 -0.51 -8.84
C LEU A 50 2.01 -1.22 -9.02
N ILE A 51 2.61 -1.16 -10.21
CA ILE A 51 3.90 -1.80 -10.50
C ILE A 51 5.04 -1.19 -9.65
N ILE A 52 5.11 0.13 -9.54
CA ILE A 52 6.23 0.80 -8.86
C ILE A 52 6.05 0.72 -7.34
N TYR A 53 4.85 1.03 -6.83
CA TYR A 53 4.62 1.11 -5.38
C TYR A 53 4.43 -0.27 -4.74
N VAL A 54 3.57 -1.12 -5.30
CA VAL A 54 3.37 -2.48 -4.76
C VAL A 54 4.51 -3.40 -5.17
N GLY A 55 4.93 -3.33 -6.44
CA GLY A 55 5.91 -4.26 -7.01
C GLY A 55 7.38 -3.99 -6.64
N ALA A 56 7.78 -2.74 -6.41
CA ALA A 56 9.15 -2.42 -6.03
C ALA A 56 9.24 -1.92 -4.58
N ILE A 57 8.58 -0.80 -4.27
CA ILE A 57 8.80 -0.08 -3.01
C ILE A 57 8.33 -0.89 -1.80
N ALA A 58 7.11 -1.44 -1.82
CA ALA A 58 6.56 -2.17 -0.68
C ALA A 58 7.30 -3.49 -0.40
N ILE A 59 7.77 -4.18 -1.44
CA ILE A 59 8.58 -5.39 -1.31
C ILE A 59 9.95 -5.08 -0.71
N LEU A 60 10.54 -3.94 -1.08
CA LEU A 60 11.80 -3.45 -0.50
C LEU A 60 11.63 -3.20 1.01
N PHE A 61 10.54 -2.53 1.41
CA PHE A 61 10.21 -2.36 2.84
C PHE A 61 10.02 -3.69 3.56
N LEU A 62 9.34 -4.65 2.93
CA LEU A 62 9.12 -5.98 3.50
C LEU A 62 10.46 -6.68 3.75
N PHE A 63 11.38 -6.68 2.79
CA PHE A 63 12.72 -7.24 2.95
C PHE A 63 13.52 -6.56 4.07
N VAL A 64 13.52 -5.23 4.10
CA VAL A 64 14.23 -4.45 5.14
C VAL A 64 13.69 -4.80 6.53
N ILE A 65 12.36 -4.84 6.69
CA ILE A 65 11.73 -5.13 7.97
C ILE A 65 11.94 -6.59 8.38
N MET A 66 11.90 -7.55 7.45
CA MET A 66 12.22 -8.94 7.76
C MET A 66 13.67 -9.11 8.21
N MET A 67 14.63 -8.39 7.61
CA MET A 67 16.03 -8.44 8.06
C MET A 67 16.26 -7.75 9.41
N ILE A 68 15.51 -6.69 9.72
CA ILE A 68 15.59 -6.00 11.03
C ILE A 68 14.91 -6.83 12.12
N ASN A 69 13.89 -7.63 11.76
CA ASN A 69 13.12 -8.46 12.68
C ASN A 69 13.81 -9.80 13.04
N THR A 70 15.13 -9.88 12.90
CA THR A 70 15.98 -10.91 13.54
C THR A 70 16.48 -10.40 14.87
#